data_AF-A0A0L8H4R2-F1
#
_entry.id   AF-A0A0L8H4R2-F1
#
_cell.length_a   1.000
_cell.length_b   1.000
_cell.length_c   1.000
_cell.angle_alpha   90.00
_cell.angle_beta   90.00
_cell.angle_gamma   90.00
#
_symmetry.space_group_name_H-M   'P 1'
#
loop_
_entity.id
_entity.type
_entity.pdbx_description
1 polymer ?
#
loop_
_entity_poly.entity_id
_entity_poly.type
_entity_poly.pdbx_seq_one_letter_code
_entity_poly.pdbx_strand_id
1 'polypeptide(L)' 'MKRTFRTIHLNSLTLSGMPPHRLNLKVGAIVMLLRNLSISQGYCKGTRMKVKRLHEH' A
#
# COMPACT_ATOMS: atom_id res chain seq x y z
N MET A 1 -15.95 -1.79 28.55
CA MET A 1 -15.64 -0.92 27.40
C MET A 1 -15.44 -1.81 26.16
N LYS A 2 -16.48 -2.00 25.34
CA LYS A 2 -16.47 -2.97 24.23
C LYS A 2 -15.64 -2.39 23.07
N ARG A 3 -14.46 -2.96 22.81
CA ARG A 3 -13.67 -2.66 21.61
C ARG A 3 -14.44 -3.16 20.38
N THR A 4 -15.12 -2.26 19.69
CA THR A 4 -15.69 -2.51 18.36
C THR A 4 -14.55 -2.69 17.36
N PHE A 5 -14.22 -3.94 17.04
CA PHE A 5 -13.42 -4.26 15.85
C PHE A 5 -14.30 -4.02 14.62
N ARG A 6 -14.25 -2.81 14.07
CA ARG A 6 -14.77 -2.55 12.72
C ARG A 6 -13.87 -3.30 11.74
N THR A 7 -14.38 -4.36 11.14
CA THR A 7 -13.75 -5.01 9.97
C THR A 7 -13.87 -4.07 8.79
N ILE A 8 -12.97 -3.08 8.70
CA ILE A 8 -12.84 -2.24 7.52
C ILE A 8 -12.23 -3.09 6.39
N HIS A 9 -13.09 -3.64 5.54
CA HIS A 9 -12.67 -4.24 4.27
C HIS A 9 -12.08 -3.14 3.38
N LEU A 10 -10.74 -3.04 3.37
CA LEU A 10 -9.97 -2.05 2.63
C LEU A 10 -10.12 -2.15 1.10
N ASN A 11 -10.69 -3.24 0.57
CA ASN A 11 -10.84 -3.45 -0.88
C ASN A 11 -12.07 -2.79 -1.51
N SER A 12 -13.04 -2.32 -0.71
CA SER A 12 -14.25 -1.66 -1.24
C SER A 12 -14.18 -0.13 -1.20
N LEU A 13 -13.10 0.42 -0.64
CA LEU A 13 -12.86 1.86 -0.60
C LEU A 13 -11.92 2.21 -1.75
N THR A 14 -12.48 2.54 -2.90
CA THR A 14 -11.75 3.29 -3.94
C THR A 14 -11.39 4.64 -3.32
N LEU A 15 -10.26 4.69 -2.61
CA LEU A 15 -9.78 5.89 -1.94
C LEU A 15 -9.55 6.95 -3.03
N SER A 16 -10.25 8.07 -2.94
CA SER A 16 -9.94 9.27 -3.73
C SER A 16 -8.44 9.57 -3.61
N GLY A 17 -7.69 9.44 -4.71
CA GLY A 17 -6.23 9.61 -4.74
C GLY A 17 -5.39 8.32 -4.77
N MET A 18 -6.00 7.13 -4.84
CA MET A 18 -5.28 5.92 -5.25
C MET A 18 -4.95 5.97 -6.75
N PRO A 19 -3.78 5.47 -7.18
CA PRO A 19 -3.48 5.36 -8.60
C PRO A 19 -4.57 4.54 -9.32
N PRO A 20 -4.83 4.82 -10.59
CA PRO A 20 -5.91 4.17 -11.35
C PRO A 20 -5.77 2.64 -11.33
N HIS A 21 -6.83 1.92 -11.75
CA HIS A 21 -6.92 0.45 -11.81
C HIS A 21 -5.72 -0.27 -12.47
N ARG A 22 -4.78 0.46 -13.08
CA ARG A 22 -3.48 -0.03 -13.53
C ARG A 22 -2.34 0.76 -12.89
N LEU A 23 -1.50 0.06 -12.13
CA LEU A 23 -0.25 0.57 -11.59
C LEU A 23 0.91 0.08 -12.46
N ASN A 24 1.45 0.95 -13.29
CA ASN A 24 2.64 0.65 -14.10
C ASN A 24 3.89 0.97 -13.29
N LEU A 25 4.72 -0.05 -13.02
CA LEU A 25 5.97 0.08 -12.28
C LEU A 25 7.16 -0.16 -13.21
N LYS A 26 8.29 0.45 -12.87
CA LYS A 26 9.58 0.20 -13.52
C LYS A 26 10.62 -0.15 -12.45
N VAL A 27 11.53 -1.05 -12.77
CA VAL A 27 12.72 -1.31 -11.94
C VAL A 27 13.49 0.00 -11.77
N GLY A 28 13.83 0.33 -10.53
CA GLY A 28 14.51 1.55 -10.14
C GLY A 28 13.59 2.70 -9.74
N ALA A 29 12.28 2.62 -9.99
CA ALA A 29 11.33 3.65 -9.57
C ALA A 29 11.23 3.74 -8.03
N ILE A 30 11.04 4.96 -7.51
CA ILE A 30 10.71 5.18 -6.11
C ILE A 30 9.19 5.17 -5.97
N VAL A 31 8.68 4.26 -5.14
CA VAL A 31 7.26 4.10 -4.83
C VAL A 31 6.99 4.46 -3.37
N MET A 32 5.77 4.87 -3.06
CA MET A 32 5.34 5.18 -1.70
C MET A 32 4.25 4.20 -1.24
N LEU A 33 4.38 3.70 -0.02
CA LEU A 33 3.33 2.89 0.59
C LEU A 33 2.10 3.75 0.90
N LEU A 34 0.97 3.42 0.30
CA LEU A 34 -0.31 4.09 0.58
C LEU A 34 -1.03 3.52 1.80
N ARG A 35 -0.61 2.33 2.27
CA ARG A 35 -1.12 1.66 3.46
C ARG A 35 0.02 1.00 4.24
N ASN A 36 -0.21 0.74 5.52
CA ASN A 36 0.74 0.03 6.36
C ASN A 36 0.85 -1.44 5.91
N LEU A 37 2.07 -1.91 5.68
CA LEU A 37 2.37 -3.33 5.44
C LEU A 37 2.84 -4.01 6.72
N SER A 38 3.74 -3.37 7.46
CA SER A 38 4.22 -3.85 8.75
C SER A 38 4.78 -2.69 9.57
N ILE A 39 4.05 -2.30 10.60
CA ILE A 39 4.45 -1.20 11.49
C ILE A 39 5.72 -1.57 12.27
N SER A 40 5.82 -2.82 12.72
CA SER A 40 6.99 -3.33 13.45
C SER A 40 8.29 -3.27 12.64
N GLN A 41 8.19 -3.35 11.30
CA GLN A 41 9.34 -3.29 10.39
C GLN A 41 9.54 -1.89 9.78
N GLY A 42 8.74 -0.89 10.19
CA GLY A 42 8.80 0.47 9.65
C GLY A 42 8.17 0.66 8.26
N TYR A 43 7.44 -0.34 7.75
CA TYR A 43 6.74 -0.27 6.47
C TYR A 43 5.35 0.35 6.65
N CYS A 44 5.35 1.61 7.05
CA CYS A 44 4.17 2.42 7.29
C CYS A 44 3.76 3.21 6.04
N LYS A 45 2.55 3.76 6.06
CA LYS A 45 2.10 4.71 5.04
C LYS A 45 3.07 5.89 4.95
N GLY A 46 3.43 6.27 3.72
CA GLY A 46 4.41 7.32 3.45
C GLY A 46 5.84 6.81 3.29
N THR A 47 6.16 5.58 3.69
CA THR A 47 7.48 4.99 3.47
C THR A 47 7.76 4.90 1.97
N ARG A 48 8.94 5.41 1.55
CA ARG A 48 9.41 5.37 0.16
C ARG A 48 10.35 4.21 -0.04
N MET A 49 10.20 3.48 -1.14
CA MET A 49 11.00 2.30 -1.45
C MET A 49 11.42 2.30 -2.92
N LYS A 50 12.56 1.69 -3.23
CA LYS A 50 13.03 1.51 -4.61
C LYS A 50 12.64 0.13 -5.13
N VAL A 51 11.98 0.08 -6.29
CA VAL A 51 11.67 -1.19 -6.97
C VAL A 51 12.97 -1.84 -7.43
N LYS A 52 13.31 -3.01 -6.88
CA LYS A 52 14.50 -3.77 -7.30
C LYS A 52 14.19 -4.79 -8.40
N ARG A 53 13.04 -5.46 -8.33
CA ARG A 53 12.62 -6.51 -9.27
C ARG A 53 11.10 -6.46 -9.40
N LEU A 54 10.61 -6.85 -10.58
CA LEU A 54 9.20 -7.07 -10.85
C LEU A 54 9.06 -8.54 -11.26
N HIS A 55 8.04 -9.20 -10.73
CA HIS A 55 7.71 -10.58 -11.07
C HIS A 55 6.41 -10.56 -11.84
N GLU A 56 6.35 -11.33 -12.94
CA GLU A 56 5.09 -11.57 -13.64
C GLU A 56 4.21 -12.46 -12.77
N HIS A 57 2.89 -12.22 -12.84
CA HIS A 57 1.88 -12.94 -12.06
C HIS A 57 1.40 -14.16 -12.83
#